data_AF-A0A8T4U277-F1
#
_entry.id   AF-A0A8T4U277-F1
#
_cell.length_a   1.000
_cell.length_b   1.000
_cell.length_c   1.000
_cell.angle_alpha   90.00
_cell.angle_beta   90.00
_cell.angle_gamma   90.00
#
_symmetry.space_group_name_H-M   'P 1'
#
loop_
_entity.id
_entity.type
_entity.pdbx_description
1 polymer ?
#
loop_
_entity_poly.entity_id
_entity_poly.type
_entity_poly.pdbx_seq_one_letter_code
_entity_poly.pdbx_strand_id
1 'polypeptide(L)'
;MAKKVEYNRLKCIGNGNCVASAPSYFQLNENGSKAILKNSKEKDDVFVSTIEENKLNDVIEAAKQCPVNAIKIYDDETDEDIVSVNIKKDKVEEIEAKYDDLKEFEMDKKGYFLIRVNKEKQRVEVGHCGELNKVDVMVYGTNPLEIYMTVIKKDLIENMGHAAYLGREIQKACTALKHNLEYIQDDELETV
;
A
#
# COMPACT_ATOMS: atom_id res chain seq x y z
N MET A 1 19.99 12.33 29.14
CA MET A 1 19.89 13.53 28.25
C MET A 1 18.60 13.43 27.44
N ALA A 2 17.87 14.53 27.26
CA ALA A 2 16.68 14.52 26.40
C ALA A 2 17.11 14.45 24.93
N LYS A 3 16.37 13.68 24.14
CA LYS A 3 16.54 13.59 22.68
C LYS A 3 15.18 13.75 22.05
N LYS A 4 15.13 14.41 20.90
CA LYS A 4 13.88 14.58 20.14
C LYS A 4 13.81 13.57 18.99
N VAL A 5 12.62 13.00 18.80
CA VAL A 5 12.29 12.21 17.61
C VAL A 5 11.44 13.06 16.69
N GLU A 6 11.78 13.05 15.41
CA GLU A 6 11.02 13.67 14.33
C GLU A 6 10.49 12.59 13.39
N TYR A 7 9.21 12.68 13.03
CA TYR A 7 8.56 11.81 12.07
C TYR A 7 7.96 12.64 10.92
N ASN A 8 8.43 12.40 9.69
CA ASN A 8 7.91 13.01 8.48
C ASN A 8 6.90 12.08 7.80
N ARG A 9 5.61 12.45 7.86
CA ARG A 9 4.51 11.64 7.33
C ARG A 9 4.52 11.53 5.80
N LEU A 10 5.01 12.54 5.10
CA LEU A 10 5.10 12.55 3.63
C LEU A 10 6.12 11.52 3.14
N LYS A 11 7.24 11.34 3.86
CA LYS A 11 8.24 10.30 3.54
C LYS A 11 7.82 8.88 3.90
N CYS A 12 6.96 8.71 4.90
CA CYS A 12 6.56 7.39 5.38
C CYS A 12 5.85 6.59 4.29
N ILE A 13 6.22 5.33 4.10
CA ILE A 13 5.57 4.41 3.13
C ILE A 13 4.76 3.31 3.81
N GLY A 14 4.51 3.41 5.12
CA GLY A 14 3.69 2.42 5.83
C GLY A 14 4.36 1.07 6.10
N ASN A 15 5.69 0.97 6.00
CA ASN A 15 6.41 -0.30 6.17
C ASN A 15 6.24 -0.94 7.57
N GLY A 16 5.86 -0.17 8.59
CA GLY A 16 5.44 -0.71 9.90
C GLY A 16 6.55 -1.16 10.86
N ASN A 17 7.81 -1.33 10.42
CA ASN A 17 8.93 -1.73 11.28
C ASN A 17 9.08 -0.89 12.57
N CYS A 18 8.82 0.42 12.49
CA CYS A 18 8.89 1.30 13.67
C CYS A 18 7.91 0.92 14.78
N VAL A 19 6.75 0.36 14.41
CA VAL A 19 5.74 -0.12 15.37
C VAL A 19 6.21 -1.39 16.07
N ALA A 20 6.89 -2.28 15.34
CA ALA A 20 7.48 -3.48 15.92
C ALA A 20 8.62 -3.13 16.91
N SER A 21 9.48 -2.18 16.53
CA SER A 21 10.67 -1.82 17.31
C SER A 21 10.39 -0.87 18.47
N ALA A 22 9.46 0.08 18.31
CA ALA A 22 9.11 1.06 19.35
C ALA A 22 7.59 1.28 19.45
N PRO A 23 6.81 0.27 19.88
CA PRO A 23 5.34 0.36 19.95
C PRO A 23 4.83 1.40 20.95
N SER A 24 5.64 1.84 21.92
CA SER A 24 5.29 2.94 22.82
C SER A 24 5.31 4.31 22.13
N TYR A 25 6.07 4.45 21.03
CA TYR A 25 6.21 5.69 20.26
C TYR A 25 5.45 5.66 18.94
N PHE A 26 5.29 4.48 18.32
CA PHE A 26 4.66 4.37 17.01
C PHE A 26 3.44 3.46 17.03
N GLN A 27 2.50 3.76 16.15
CA GLN A 27 1.42 2.86 15.73
C GLN A 27 1.13 3.08 14.25
N LEU A 28 0.42 2.15 13.60
CA LEU A 28 -0.12 2.41 12.27
C LEU A 28 -1.46 3.16 12.38
N ASN A 29 -1.79 3.94 11.36
CA ASN A 29 -3.15 4.45 11.20
C ASN A 29 -4.14 3.33 10.86
N GLU A 30 -5.44 3.65 10.85
CA GLU A 30 -6.52 2.67 10.70
C GLU A 30 -6.40 1.79 9.45
N ASN A 31 -5.90 2.35 8.34
CA ASN A 31 -5.73 1.63 7.08
C ASN A 31 -4.32 1.05 6.88
N GLY A 32 -3.43 1.15 7.87
CA GLY A 32 -2.07 0.61 7.82
C GLY A 32 -1.09 1.35 6.91
N SER A 33 -1.52 2.40 6.20
CA SER A 33 -0.73 3.06 5.15
C SER A 33 0.39 3.96 5.68
N LYS A 34 0.31 4.42 6.93
CA LYS A 34 1.25 5.36 7.53
C LYS A 34 1.44 5.04 9.01
N ALA A 35 2.64 5.32 9.52
CA ALA A 35 2.86 5.37 10.96
C ALA A 35 2.26 6.64 11.56
N ILE A 36 2.05 6.62 12.87
CA ILE A 36 1.69 7.73 13.73
C ILE A 36 2.73 7.78 14.84
N LEU A 37 3.34 8.95 15.05
CA LEU A 37 4.16 9.23 16.23
C LEU A 37 3.22 9.63 17.38
N LYS A 38 3.27 8.90 18.49
CA LYS A 38 2.42 9.12 19.66
C LYS A 38 2.89 10.34 20.46
N ASN A 39 1.94 11.03 21.08
CA ASN A 39 2.20 12.17 21.98
C ASN A 39 3.06 13.28 21.33
N SER A 40 2.95 13.47 20.02
CA SER A 40 3.75 14.44 19.27
C SER A 40 3.03 15.74 19.00
N LYS A 41 3.79 16.80 18.74
CA LYS A 41 3.30 18.05 18.15
C LYS A 41 3.54 18.03 16.65
N GLU A 42 2.56 18.49 15.89
CA GLU A 42 2.59 18.54 14.43
C GLU A 42 2.89 19.95 13.92
N LYS A 43 3.71 20.04 12.87
CA LYS A 43 3.86 21.21 12.02
C LYS A 43 4.26 20.76 10.62
N ASP A 44 3.51 21.15 9.59
CA ASP A 44 3.81 20.89 8.17
C ASP A 44 4.09 19.39 7.87
N ASP A 45 3.21 18.47 8.32
CA ASP A 45 3.34 17.00 8.21
C ASP A 45 4.57 16.38 8.92
N VAL A 46 5.23 17.17 9.76
CA VAL A 46 6.32 16.75 10.62
C VAL A 46 5.85 16.71 12.07
N PHE A 47 6.04 15.55 12.70
CA PHE A 47 5.59 15.24 14.06
C PHE A 47 6.82 15.13 14.96
N VAL A 48 6.82 15.85 16.08
CA VAL A 48 7.97 15.89 17.01
C VAL A 48 7.55 15.47 18.41
N SER A 49 8.35 14.62 19.05
CA SER A 49 8.14 14.19 20.44
C SER A 49 9.48 14.06 21.18
N THR A 50 9.45 14.14 22.51
CA THR A 50 10.62 13.89 23.36
C THR A 50 10.76 12.41 23.65
N ILE A 51 11.99 11.91 23.64
CA ILE A 51 12.31 10.51 23.90
C ILE A 51 12.67 10.33 25.38
N GLU A 52 12.00 9.39 26.04
CA GLU A 52 12.37 8.94 27.39
C GLU A 52 13.70 8.18 27.35
N GLU A 53 14.57 8.42 28.34
CA GLU A 53 15.94 7.88 28.33
C GLU A 53 15.99 6.34 28.28
N ASN A 54 15.08 5.67 28.97
CA ASN A 54 14.93 4.21 28.94
C ASN A 54 14.32 3.66 27.63
N LYS A 55 13.83 4.52 26.74
CA LYS A 55 13.24 4.17 25.43
C LYS A 55 14.11 4.57 24.25
N LEU A 56 15.23 5.23 24.49
CA LEU A 56 16.10 5.73 23.44
C LEU A 56 16.54 4.65 22.44
N ASN A 57 16.97 3.49 22.93
CA ASN A 57 17.44 2.41 22.06
C ASN A 57 16.33 1.86 21.16
N ASP A 58 15.12 1.70 21.69
CA ASP A 58 13.94 1.25 20.94
C ASP A 58 13.66 2.22 19.77
N VAL A 59 13.68 3.53 20.05
CA VAL A 59 13.40 4.57 19.04
C VAL A 59 14.53 4.66 18.01
N ILE A 60 15.80 4.53 18.43
CA ILE A 60 16.95 4.43 17.50
C ILE A 60 16.77 3.26 16.56
N GLU A 61 16.40 2.09 17.09
CA GLU A 61 16.19 0.90 16.26
C GLU A 61 15.02 1.10 15.28
N ALA A 62 13.92 1.70 15.73
CA ALA A 62 12.80 2.06 14.86
C ALA A 62 13.23 3.01 13.72
N ALA A 63 14.09 3.98 14.00
CA ALA A 63 14.62 4.88 12.99
C ALA A 63 15.57 4.16 12.00
N LYS A 64 16.46 3.29 12.49
CA LYS A 64 17.36 2.48 11.65
C LYS A 64 16.62 1.57 10.67
N GLN A 65 15.48 1.04 11.11
CA GLN A 65 14.66 0.14 10.29
C GLN A 65 13.71 0.87 9.34
N CYS A 66 13.70 2.20 9.33
CA CYS A 66 12.90 2.98 8.40
C CYS A 66 13.59 3.06 7.03
N PRO A 67 13.10 2.38 5.98
CA PRO A 67 13.79 2.29 4.69
C PRO A 67 13.83 3.61 3.91
N VAL A 68 13.09 4.63 4.37
CA VAL A 68 12.86 5.90 3.68
C VAL A 68 13.26 7.11 4.52
N ASN A 69 13.94 6.90 5.66
CA ASN A 69 14.35 7.95 6.59
C ASN A 69 13.21 8.92 6.96
N ALA A 70 12.02 8.36 7.20
CA ALA A 70 10.88 9.13 7.68
C ALA A 70 10.98 9.44 9.19
N ILE A 71 11.90 8.79 9.92
CA ILE A 71 12.13 9.00 11.34
C ILE A 71 13.57 9.48 11.51
N LYS A 72 13.75 10.58 12.24
CA LYS A 72 15.05 11.11 12.63
C LYS A 72 15.13 11.25 14.13
N ILE A 73 16.34 11.15 14.66
CA ILE A 73 16.59 11.36 16.08
C ILE A 73 17.70 12.37 16.20
N TYR A 74 17.39 13.47 16.85
CA TYR A 74 18.34 14.56 17.02
C TYR A 74 18.88 14.56 18.44
N ASP A 75 20.16 14.86 18.54
CA ASP A 75 20.78 15.24 19.80
C ASP A 75 20.41 16.69 20.15
N ASP A 76 19.98 16.94 21.39
CA ASP A 76 19.52 18.27 21.81
C ASP A 76 20.68 19.28 21.95
N GLU A 77 21.93 18.82 22.10
CA GLU A 77 23.10 19.70 22.24
C GLU A 77 23.70 20.09 20.88
N THR A 78 23.82 19.13 19.96
CA THR A 78 24.46 19.35 18.66
C THR A 78 23.48 19.64 17.51
N ASP A 79 22.19 19.36 17.71
CA ASP A 79 21.15 19.42 16.67
C ASP A 79 21.44 18.50 15.46
N GLU A 80 22.24 17.46 15.64
CA GLU A 80 22.61 16.49 14.60
C GLU A 80 21.71 15.25 14.62
N ASP A 81 21.38 14.73 13.43
CA ASP A 81 20.67 13.46 13.27
C ASP A 81 21.62 12.27 13.47
N ILE A 82 21.35 11.45 14.49
CA ILE A 82 22.23 10.36 14.92
C ILE A 82 21.92 9.01 14.26
N VAL A 83 20.91 8.91 13.39
CA VAL A 83 20.42 7.61 12.85
C VAL A 83 20.35 7.53 11.32
N SER A 84 20.75 8.56 10.58
CA SER A 84 20.59 8.57 9.11
C SER A 84 21.03 7.25 8.41
N VAL A 85 20.09 6.59 7.71
CA VAL A 85 20.34 5.33 7.00
C VAL A 85 20.33 5.58 5.49
N ASN A 86 21.41 5.27 4.79
CA ASN A 86 21.42 5.35 3.33
C ASN A 86 21.08 3.99 2.71
N ILE A 87 20.20 3.99 1.70
CA ILE A 87 19.94 2.80 0.88
C ILE A 87 21.24 2.46 0.14
N LYS A 88 21.82 1.30 0.45
CA LYS A 88 23.00 0.80 -0.25
C LYS A 88 22.59 0.36 -1.65
N LYS A 89 23.26 0.90 -2.67
CA LYS A 89 23.05 0.56 -4.08
C LYS A 89 24.21 -0.24 -4.68
N ASP A 90 25.04 -0.81 -3.83
CA ASP A 90 26.18 -1.61 -4.25
C ASP A 90 25.68 -2.95 -4.83
N LYS A 91 26.06 -3.27 -6.06
CA LYS A 91 25.69 -4.52 -6.76
C LYS A 91 24.19 -4.68 -7.03
N VAL A 92 23.50 -3.61 -7.42
CA VAL A 92 22.13 -3.70 -7.91
C VAL A 92 22.13 -4.38 -9.28
N GLU A 93 21.36 -5.46 -9.41
CA GLU A 93 21.05 -6.07 -10.69
C GLU A 93 19.92 -5.28 -11.35
N GLU A 94 20.13 -4.85 -12.59
CA GLU A 94 19.14 -4.13 -13.38
C GLU A 94 18.58 -5.06 -14.46
N ILE A 95 17.26 -5.28 -14.42
CA ILE A 95 16.55 -6.18 -15.33
C ILE A 95 15.53 -5.35 -16.13
N GLU A 96 15.64 -5.37 -17.45
CA GLU A 96 14.63 -4.78 -18.35
C GLU A 96 13.37 -5.67 -18.37
N ALA A 97 12.20 -5.09 -18.11
CA ALA A 97 10.94 -5.83 -18.12
C ALA A 97 10.61 -6.32 -19.55
N LYS A 98 10.31 -7.62 -19.68
CA LYS A 98 9.92 -8.27 -20.94
C LYS A 98 8.81 -9.28 -20.66
N TYR A 99 7.73 -9.18 -21.42
CA TYR A 99 6.60 -10.10 -21.38
C TYR A 99 5.85 -10.01 -22.72
N ASP A 100 5.54 -11.17 -23.32
CA ASP A 100 4.86 -11.30 -24.61
C ASP A 100 3.53 -12.01 -24.43
N ASP A 101 2.44 -11.25 -24.31
CA ASP A 101 1.08 -11.78 -24.13
C ASP A 101 0.69 -12.81 -25.18
N LEU A 102 1.11 -12.67 -26.44
CA LEU A 102 0.72 -13.60 -27.50
C LEU A 102 1.36 -14.99 -27.32
N LYS A 103 2.46 -15.07 -26.58
CA LYS A 103 3.21 -16.32 -26.36
C LYS A 103 3.05 -16.88 -24.97
N GLU A 104 2.92 -16.00 -23.98
CA GLU A 104 3.02 -16.35 -22.55
C GLU A 104 1.65 -16.35 -21.86
N PHE A 105 0.59 -15.87 -22.53
CA PHE A 105 -0.75 -15.87 -21.95
C PHE A 105 -1.29 -17.29 -21.76
N GLU A 106 -1.72 -17.58 -20.53
CA GLU A 106 -2.39 -18.81 -20.14
C GLU A 106 -3.67 -18.46 -19.39
N MET A 107 -4.82 -18.99 -19.81
CA MET A 107 -6.09 -18.81 -19.09
C MET A 107 -6.04 -19.35 -17.66
N ASP A 108 -6.72 -18.68 -16.72
CA ASP A 108 -6.88 -19.20 -15.37
C ASP A 108 -7.74 -20.47 -15.42
N LYS A 109 -7.36 -21.48 -14.65
CA LYS A 109 -8.12 -22.73 -14.57
C LYS A 109 -9.48 -22.55 -13.89
N LYS A 110 -9.63 -21.49 -13.10
CA LYS A 110 -10.86 -21.21 -12.34
C LYS A 110 -11.88 -20.41 -13.13
N GLY A 111 -11.48 -19.79 -14.23
CA GLY A 111 -12.39 -19.06 -15.11
C GLY A 111 -11.89 -17.66 -15.42
N TYR A 112 -12.82 -16.73 -15.61
CA TYR A 112 -12.51 -15.34 -15.93
C TYR A 112 -13.43 -14.38 -15.15
N PHE A 113 -13.10 -13.10 -15.19
CA PHE A 113 -13.83 -12.06 -14.47
C PHE A 113 -14.43 -11.04 -15.43
N LEU A 114 -15.63 -10.59 -15.09
CA LEU A 114 -16.30 -9.46 -15.70
C LEU A 114 -16.47 -8.36 -14.65
N ILE A 115 -15.99 -7.16 -14.96
CA ILE A 115 -16.04 -6.03 -14.03
C ILE A 115 -17.01 -4.99 -14.57
N ARG A 116 -17.82 -4.41 -13.69
CA ARG A 116 -18.64 -3.24 -14.03
C ARG A 116 -18.70 -2.22 -12.91
N VAL A 117 -18.84 -0.96 -13.29
CA VAL A 117 -19.14 0.15 -12.39
C VAL A 117 -20.66 0.33 -12.31
N ASN A 118 -21.26 0.00 -11.17
CA ASN A 118 -22.68 0.20 -10.93
C ASN A 118 -22.92 1.58 -10.30
N LYS A 119 -23.20 2.58 -11.14
CA LYS A 119 -23.45 3.97 -10.70
C LYS A 119 -24.72 4.11 -9.87
N GLU A 120 -25.74 3.29 -10.09
CA GLU A 120 -26.97 3.33 -9.28
C GLU A 120 -26.72 2.88 -7.84
N LYS A 121 -25.98 1.78 -7.67
CA LYS A 121 -25.63 1.22 -6.36
C LYS A 121 -24.35 1.79 -5.75
N GLN A 122 -23.70 2.74 -6.44
CA GLN A 122 -22.45 3.37 -6.02
C GLN A 122 -21.36 2.36 -5.62
N ARG A 123 -21.14 1.34 -6.46
CA ARG A 123 -20.16 0.27 -6.20
C ARG A 123 -19.57 -0.33 -7.47
N VAL A 124 -18.40 -0.94 -7.34
CA VAL A 124 -17.81 -1.83 -8.34
C VAL A 124 -18.31 -3.25 -8.10
N GLU A 125 -18.63 -3.96 -9.18
CA GLU A 125 -19.09 -5.34 -9.16
C GLU A 125 -18.15 -6.20 -10.03
N VAL A 126 -17.66 -7.29 -9.44
CA VAL A 126 -16.71 -8.23 -10.02
C VAL A 126 -17.39 -9.60 -10.07
N GLY A 127 -17.86 -9.98 -11.25
CA GLY A 127 -18.48 -11.27 -11.51
C GLY A 127 -17.43 -12.29 -11.93
N HIS A 128 -17.32 -13.39 -11.18
CA HIS A 128 -16.54 -14.56 -11.56
C HIS A 128 -17.38 -15.46 -12.46
N CYS A 129 -16.75 -15.99 -13.51
CA CYS A 129 -17.34 -16.90 -14.48
C CYS A 129 -16.48 -18.17 -14.57
N GLY A 130 -16.82 -19.22 -13.84
CA GLY A 130 -16.20 -20.54 -13.99
C GLY A 130 -16.67 -21.31 -15.24
N GLU A 131 -17.82 -20.90 -15.79
CA GLU A 131 -18.35 -21.38 -17.05
C GLU A 131 -18.53 -20.21 -18.03
N LEU A 132 -18.43 -20.49 -19.34
CA LEU A 132 -18.59 -19.47 -20.37
C LEU A 132 -19.95 -18.77 -20.26
N ASN A 133 -19.92 -17.45 -20.15
CA ASN A 133 -21.05 -16.53 -20.08
C ASN A 133 -21.98 -16.72 -18.88
N LYS A 134 -21.49 -17.32 -17.79
CA LYS A 134 -22.28 -17.56 -16.58
C LYS A 134 -21.53 -17.04 -15.35
N VAL A 135 -22.05 -15.95 -14.78
CA VAL A 135 -21.56 -15.43 -13.50
C VAL A 135 -22.06 -16.34 -12.39
N ASP A 136 -21.15 -17.03 -11.69
CA ASP A 136 -21.47 -17.94 -10.58
C ASP A 136 -21.27 -17.27 -9.20
N VAL A 137 -20.36 -16.30 -9.10
CA VAL A 137 -20.07 -15.53 -7.89
C VAL A 137 -19.94 -14.05 -8.22
N MET A 138 -20.51 -13.20 -7.37
CA MET A 138 -20.41 -11.75 -7.48
C MET A 138 -19.77 -11.17 -6.21
N VAL A 139 -18.61 -10.54 -6.36
CA VAL A 139 -17.95 -9.76 -5.30
C VAL A 139 -18.16 -8.28 -5.61
N TYR A 140 -18.50 -7.45 -4.62
CA TYR A 140 -18.73 -6.03 -4.85
C TYR A 140 -18.23 -5.17 -3.69
N GLY A 141 -17.93 -3.91 -3.97
CA GLY A 141 -17.47 -2.95 -2.97
C GLY A 141 -17.04 -1.62 -3.60
N THR A 142 -16.46 -0.76 -2.78
CA THR A 142 -15.87 0.53 -3.20
C THR A 142 -14.38 0.63 -2.91
N ASN A 143 -13.83 -0.34 -2.17
CA ASN A 143 -12.42 -0.43 -1.81
C ASN A 143 -11.76 -1.57 -2.61
N PRO A 144 -10.79 -1.27 -3.50
CA PRO A 144 -10.09 -2.28 -4.28
C PRO A 144 -9.51 -3.42 -3.44
N LEU A 145 -8.84 -3.09 -2.31
CA LEU A 145 -8.19 -4.06 -1.43
C LEU A 145 -9.17 -5.08 -0.88
N GLU A 146 -10.35 -4.63 -0.44
CA GLU A 146 -11.38 -5.52 0.08
C GLU A 146 -11.91 -6.47 -1.00
N ILE A 147 -12.10 -5.96 -2.22
CA ILE A 147 -12.63 -6.73 -3.34
C ILE A 147 -11.65 -7.82 -3.75
N TYR A 148 -10.42 -7.47 -4.15
CA TYR A 148 -9.48 -8.48 -4.66
C TYR A 148 -9.01 -9.44 -3.56
N MET A 149 -8.87 -9.01 -2.31
CA MET A 149 -8.57 -9.93 -1.21
C MET A 149 -9.74 -10.87 -0.91
N THR A 150 -10.98 -10.45 -1.14
CA THR A 150 -12.14 -11.35 -1.03
C THR A 150 -12.11 -12.40 -2.13
N VAL A 151 -11.79 -12.04 -3.37
CA VAL A 151 -11.61 -12.98 -4.48
C VAL A 151 -10.54 -14.03 -4.15
N ILE A 152 -9.38 -13.60 -3.67
CA ILE A 152 -8.28 -14.50 -3.25
C ILE A 152 -8.72 -15.40 -2.09
N LYS A 153 -9.32 -14.84 -1.03
CA LYS A 153 -9.78 -15.61 0.15
C LYS A 153 -10.87 -16.62 -0.19
N LYS A 154 -11.67 -16.35 -1.22
CA LYS A 154 -12.70 -17.25 -1.73
C LYS A 154 -12.16 -18.27 -2.72
N ASP A 155 -10.85 -18.26 -2.98
CA ASP A 155 -10.17 -19.20 -3.84
C ASP A 155 -10.76 -19.21 -5.26
N LEU A 156 -11.15 -18.03 -5.77
CA LEU A 156 -11.78 -17.87 -7.10
C LEU A 156 -10.75 -17.63 -8.23
N ILE A 157 -9.46 -17.58 -7.90
CA ILE A 157 -8.38 -17.30 -8.86
C ILE A 157 -7.14 -18.10 -8.46
N GLU A 158 -6.40 -18.63 -9.43
CA GLU A 158 -5.21 -19.46 -9.19
C GLU A 158 -3.95 -18.83 -9.80
N ASN A 159 -4.07 -18.23 -10.99
CA ASN A 159 -2.96 -17.64 -11.72
C ASN A 159 -2.59 -16.26 -11.13
N MET A 160 -1.33 -16.10 -10.72
CA MET A 160 -0.83 -14.86 -10.11
C MET A 160 -0.80 -13.67 -11.07
N GLY A 161 -0.55 -13.90 -12.37
CA GLY A 161 -0.63 -12.87 -13.41
C GLY A 161 -2.05 -12.34 -13.56
N HIS A 162 -3.05 -13.23 -13.57
CA HIS A 162 -4.45 -12.82 -13.54
C HIS A 162 -4.86 -12.13 -12.24
N ALA A 163 -4.30 -12.54 -11.09
CA ALA A 163 -4.56 -11.83 -9.83
C ALA A 163 -4.01 -10.39 -9.86
N ALA A 164 -2.82 -10.20 -10.43
CA ALA A 164 -2.25 -8.86 -10.64
C ALA A 164 -3.09 -8.02 -11.62
N TYR A 165 -3.48 -8.60 -12.76
CA TYR A 165 -4.39 -7.98 -13.74
C TYR A 165 -5.73 -7.58 -13.11
N LEU A 166 -6.35 -8.49 -12.36
CA LEU A 166 -7.63 -8.26 -11.71
C LEU A 166 -7.53 -7.12 -10.68
N GLY A 167 -6.46 -7.08 -9.90
CA GLY A 167 -6.19 -5.97 -8.98
C GLY A 167 -6.09 -4.61 -9.69
N ARG A 168 -5.38 -4.57 -10.84
CA ARG A 168 -5.26 -3.39 -11.70
C ARG A 168 -6.62 -2.92 -12.21
N GLU A 169 -7.42 -3.82 -12.77
CA GLU A 169 -8.73 -3.48 -13.33
C GLU A 169 -9.74 -3.06 -12.24
N ILE A 170 -9.74 -3.70 -11.07
CA ILE A 170 -10.59 -3.31 -9.94
C ILE A 170 -10.21 -1.91 -9.46
N GLN A 171 -8.92 -1.59 -9.34
CA GLN A 171 -8.46 -0.25 -8.98
C GLN A 171 -8.93 0.78 -10.02
N LYS A 172 -8.82 0.47 -11.31
CA LYS A 172 -9.29 1.31 -12.43
C LYS A 172 -10.80 1.56 -12.33
N ALA A 173 -11.60 0.51 -12.12
CA ALA A 173 -13.04 0.62 -11.96
C ALA A 173 -13.44 1.45 -10.72
N CYS A 174 -12.73 1.29 -9.59
CA CYS A 174 -13.00 2.09 -8.38
C CYS A 174 -12.64 3.57 -8.58
N THR A 175 -11.55 3.85 -9.29
CA THR A 175 -11.19 5.22 -9.70
C THR A 175 -12.28 5.81 -10.60
N ALA A 176 -12.74 5.06 -11.61
CA ALA A 176 -13.81 5.51 -12.49
C ALA A 176 -15.10 5.81 -11.72
N LEU A 177 -15.49 4.97 -10.77
CA LEU A 177 -16.63 5.22 -9.90
C LEU A 177 -16.45 6.53 -9.10
N LYS A 178 -15.29 6.70 -8.45
CA LYS A 178 -14.99 7.86 -7.60
C LYS A 178 -15.03 9.18 -8.38
N HIS A 179 -14.57 9.15 -9.62
CA HIS A 179 -14.48 10.34 -10.48
C HIS A 179 -15.64 10.45 -11.49
N ASN A 180 -16.65 9.57 -11.38
CA ASN A 180 -17.78 9.47 -12.30
C ASN A 180 -17.39 9.32 -13.78
N LEU A 181 -16.25 8.70 -14.05
CA LEU A 181 -15.77 8.41 -15.41
C LEU A 181 -16.52 7.21 -16.01
N GLU A 182 -16.36 7.01 -17.31
CA GLU A 182 -16.71 5.76 -17.97
C GLU A 182 -15.64 4.70 -17.69
N TYR A 183 -16.06 3.44 -17.55
CA TYR A 183 -15.18 2.30 -17.37
C TYR A 183 -15.55 1.24 -18.38
N ILE A 184 -14.57 0.87 -19.20
CA ILE A 184 -14.60 -0.31 -20.05
C ILE A 184 -13.37 -1.14 -19.66
N GLN A 185 -13.57 -2.44 -19.49
CA GLN A 185 -12.48 -3.34 -19.14
C GLN A 185 -11.43 -3.33 -20.26
N ASP A 186 -10.15 -3.37 -19.90
CA ASP A 186 -8.99 -3.24 -20.81
C ASP A 186 -8.77 -1.90 -21.50
N ASP A 187 -9.80 -1.04 -21.61
CA ASP A 187 -9.62 0.32 -22.14
C ASP A 187 -9.03 1.28 -21.09
N GLU A 188 -8.38 2.34 -21.55
CA GLU A 188 -7.88 3.40 -20.68
C GLU A 188 -9.02 4.26 -20.13
N LEU A 189 -8.81 4.86 -18.96
CA LEU A 189 -9.74 5.87 -18.45
C LEU A 189 -9.52 7.17 -19.20
N GLU A 190 -10.50 7.58 -20.00
CA GLU A 190 -10.49 8.90 -20.62
C GLU A 190 -10.85 9.97 -19.59
N THR A 191 -9.97 10.96 -19.42
CA THR A 191 -10.27 12.17 -18.64
C THR A 191 -11.01 13.16 -19.52
N VAL A 192 -12.15 13.66 -19.04
CA VAL A 192 -12.88 14.82 -19.62
C VAL A 192 -12.10 16.12 -19.48
#